data_AF-A0ABD1Q573-F1
#
_entry.id   AF-A0ABD1Q573-F1
#
_cell.length_a   1.000
_cell.length_b   1.000
_cell.length_c   1.000
_cell.angle_alpha   90.00
_cell.angle_beta   90.00
_cell.angle_gamma   90.00
#
_symmetry.space_group_name_H-M   'P 1'
#
loop_
_entity.id
_entity.type
_entity.pdbx_description
1 polymer ?
#
loop_
_entity_poly.entity_id
_entity_poly.type
_entity_poly.pdbx_seq_one_letter_code
_entity_poly.pdbx_strand_id
1 'polypeptide(L)'
;MATIVQKISNKSLSTAGQTFTFDSIADIESTQIDIFQLIGAPLVENCLAGFNSSVFAYGQTGSGKTYTIWGASNASLEECDQQGLTPRVCQRLFERINEEQERHADKQLVYMCRCSFLEKLGAHSIMDWGSIIRSSSRWWRIILEMLVMRWII
;
A
#
# COMPACT_ATOMS: atom_id res chain seq x y z
N MET A 1 18.06 -28.96 -5.62
CA MET A 1 18.68 -28.35 -4.42
C MET A 1 17.92 -27.09 -4.10
N ALA A 2 17.35 -26.96 -2.90
CA ALA A 2 16.72 -25.72 -2.49
C ALA A 2 17.81 -24.67 -2.27
N THR A 3 17.78 -23.56 -3.01
CA THR A 3 18.71 -22.46 -2.78
C THR A 3 18.33 -21.80 -1.46
N ILE A 4 19.17 -21.99 -0.43
CA ILE A 4 18.95 -21.40 0.89
C ILE A 4 19.27 -19.90 0.79
N VAL A 5 18.26 -19.07 1.02
CA VAL A 5 18.43 -17.63 1.19
C VAL A 5 18.81 -17.38 2.65
N GLN A 6 19.93 -16.72 2.89
CA GLN A 6 20.40 -16.39 4.23
C GLN A 6 20.37 -14.88 4.45
N LYS A 7 19.66 -14.45 5.50
CA LYS A 7 19.69 -13.05 5.95
C LYS A 7 21.01 -12.83 6.70
N ILE A 8 21.93 -12.08 6.09
CA ILE A 8 23.22 -11.72 6.72
C ILE A 8 23.00 -10.56 7.69
N SER A 9 22.15 -9.61 7.31
CA SER A 9 21.81 -8.43 8.12
C SER A 9 20.41 -7.92 7.77
N ASN A 10 19.95 -6.88 8.45
CA ASN A 10 18.67 -6.22 8.13
C ASN A 10 18.63 -5.55 6.75
N LYS A 11 19.78 -5.46 6.06
CA LYS A 11 19.92 -4.85 4.74
C LYS A 11 20.60 -5.75 3.71
N SER A 12 21.09 -6.93 4.09
CA SER A 12 21.83 -7.81 3.18
C SER A 12 21.33 -9.25 3.21
N LEU A 13 21.05 -9.79 2.02
CA LEU A 13 20.73 -11.19 1.78
C LEU A 13 21.87 -11.87 1.01
N SER A 14 22.17 -13.13 1.31
CA SER A 14 23.00 -13.96 0.45
C SER A 14 22.25 -15.16 -0.09
N THR A 15 22.47 -15.45 -1.37
CA THR A 15 21.93 -16.60 -2.08
C THR A 15 22.92 -17.03 -3.15
N ALA A 16 23.19 -18.34 -3.22
CA ALA A 16 24.12 -18.94 -4.20
C ALA A 16 25.51 -18.24 -4.27
N GLY A 17 26.05 -17.81 -3.12
CA GLY A 17 27.35 -17.14 -3.04
C GLY A 17 27.34 -15.66 -3.46
N GLN A 18 26.20 -15.11 -3.88
CA GLN A 18 26.03 -13.69 -4.18
C GLN A 18 25.40 -12.97 -2.98
N THR A 19 25.76 -11.70 -2.79
CA THR A 19 25.20 -10.84 -1.74
C THR A 19 24.44 -9.68 -2.37
N PHE A 20 23.22 -9.45 -1.90
CA PHE A 20 22.32 -8.39 -2.36
C PHE A 20 22.02 -7.45 -1.20
N THR A 21 22.04 -6.14 -1.48
CA THR A 21 21.78 -5.10 -0.48
C THR A 21 20.49 -4.36 -0.81
N PHE A 22 19.67 -4.12 0.20
CA PHE A 22 18.38 -3.43 0.12
C PHE A 22 18.28 -2.37 1.23
N ASP A 23 17.32 -1.46 1.10
CA ASP A 23 17.05 -0.49 2.17
C ASP A 23 16.55 -1.15 3.44
N SER A 24 15.74 -2.20 3.28
CA SER A 24 15.19 -3.01 4.37
C SER A 24 14.75 -4.38 3.86
N ILE A 25 14.86 -5.39 4.72
CA ILE A 25 14.45 -6.77 4.44
C ILE A 25 13.46 -7.23 5.51
N ALA A 26 12.22 -7.47 5.07
CA ALA A 26 11.22 -8.20 5.85
C ALA A 26 11.45 -9.70 5.70
N ASP A 27 11.55 -10.41 6.82
CA ASP A 27 11.67 -11.87 6.87
C ASP A 27 10.31 -12.53 7.11
N ILE A 28 10.31 -13.86 7.30
CA ILE A 28 9.08 -14.63 7.48
C ILE A 28 8.36 -14.34 8.79
N GLU A 29 9.04 -13.74 9.77
CA GLU A 29 8.46 -13.34 11.05
C GLU A 29 7.84 -11.94 10.98
N SER A 30 8.14 -11.18 9.91
CA SER A 30 7.61 -9.84 9.70
C SER A 30 6.12 -9.86 9.44
N THR A 31 5.38 -9.08 10.21
CA THR A 31 3.92 -9.00 10.16
C THR A 31 3.43 -7.89 9.22
N GLN A 32 2.12 -7.87 8.93
CA GLN A 32 1.53 -6.78 8.15
C GLN A 32 1.68 -5.41 8.81
N ILE A 33 1.67 -5.36 10.16
CA ILE A 33 1.89 -4.11 10.87
C ILE A 33 3.35 -3.65 10.72
N ASP A 34 4.32 -4.56 10.71
CA ASP A 34 5.73 -4.21 10.49
C ASP A 34 5.94 -3.61 9.09
N ILE A 35 5.32 -4.21 8.06
CA ILE A 35 5.37 -3.67 6.69
C ILE A 35 4.72 -2.28 6.63
N PHE A 36 3.58 -2.09 7.32
CA PHE A 36 2.95 -0.79 7.40
C PHE A 36 3.83 0.25 8.10
N GLN A 37 4.47 -0.09 9.22
CA GLN A 37 5.36 0.85 9.91
C GLN A 37 6.58 1.21 9.03
N LEU A 38 7.11 0.24 8.30
CA LEU A 38 8.27 0.42 7.45
C LEU A 38 7.98 1.29 6.21
N ILE A 39 6.82 1.09 5.56
CA ILE A 39 6.51 1.69 4.25
C ILE A 39 5.28 2.59 4.30
N GLY A 40 4.21 2.14 4.95
CA GLY A 40 2.91 2.82 4.97
C GLY A 40 2.88 4.09 5.81
N ALA A 41 3.46 4.06 7.01
CA ALA A 41 3.56 5.24 7.87
C ALA A 41 4.31 6.40 7.20
N PRO A 42 5.56 6.23 6.70
CA PRO A 42 6.26 7.34 6.04
C PRO A 42 5.56 7.79 4.75
N LEU A 43 4.84 6.90 4.06
CA LEU A 43 4.05 7.26 2.88
C LEU A 43 2.92 8.24 3.24
N VAL A 44 2.18 7.98 4.33
CA VAL A 44 1.10 8.88 4.78
C VAL A 44 1.65 10.25 5.16
N GLU A 45 2.76 10.27 5.89
CA GLU A 45 3.44 11.52 6.28
C GLU A 45 3.87 12.34 5.06
N ASN A 46 4.49 11.70 4.08
CA ASN A 46 4.91 12.35 2.84
C ASN A 46 3.71 12.90 2.06
N CYS A 47 2.61 12.15 1.96
CA CYS A 47 1.39 12.60 1.28
C CYS A 47 0.80 13.85 1.96
N LEU A 48 0.74 13.89 3.30
CA LEU A 48 0.22 15.04 4.04
C LEU A 48 1.14 16.26 3.98
N ALA A 49 2.45 16.05 3.83
CA ALA A 49 3.42 17.10 3.56
C ALA A 49 3.35 17.63 2.12
N GLY A 50 2.48 17.08 1.26
CA GLY A 50 2.28 17.51 -0.12
C GLY A 50 3.21 16.83 -1.14
N PHE A 51 3.90 15.75 -0.76
CA PHE A 51 4.73 14.97 -1.68
C PHE A 51 3.94 13.82 -2.31
N ASN A 52 4.20 13.58 -3.60
CA ASN A 52 3.68 12.40 -4.28
C ASN A 52 4.38 11.15 -3.76
N SER A 53 3.60 10.16 -3.35
CA SER A 53 4.10 8.87 -2.89
C SER A 53 3.47 7.74 -3.70
N SER A 54 4.25 6.69 -3.99
CA SER A 54 3.77 5.55 -4.77
C SER A 54 4.43 4.27 -4.29
N VAL A 55 3.66 3.18 -4.20
CA VAL A 55 4.13 1.86 -3.78
C VAL A 55 3.80 0.84 -4.85
N PHE A 56 4.79 0.00 -5.15
CA PHE A 56 4.70 -1.06 -6.14
C PHE A 56 5.10 -2.39 -5.51
N ALA A 57 4.26 -3.41 -5.67
CA ALA A 57 4.62 -4.78 -5.33
C ALA A 57 4.97 -5.56 -6.59
N TYR A 58 6.15 -6.19 -6.63
CA TYR A 58 6.61 -7.01 -7.74
C TYR A 58 7.21 -8.33 -7.25
N GLY A 59 7.20 -9.36 -8.11
CA GLY A 59 7.60 -10.73 -7.75
C GLY A 59 6.82 -11.79 -8.53
N GLN A 60 7.24 -13.04 -8.46
CA GLN A 60 6.59 -14.17 -9.13
C GLN A 60 5.17 -14.45 -8.58
N THR A 61 4.34 -15.20 -9.32
CA THR A 61 3.03 -15.66 -8.82
C THR A 61 3.22 -16.49 -7.54
N GLY A 62 2.35 -16.27 -6.54
CA GLY A 62 2.46 -16.92 -5.24
C GLY A 62 3.48 -16.28 -4.28
N SER A 63 4.20 -15.21 -4.67
CA SER A 63 5.19 -14.55 -3.80
C SER A 63 4.61 -13.59 -2.74
N GLY A 64 3.29 -13.59 -2.52
CA GLY A 64 2.66 -12.75 -1.49
C GLY A 64 2.34 -11.30 -1.88
N LYS A 65 2.55 -10.83 -3.12
CA LYS A 65 2.25 -9.43 -3.53
C LYS A 65 0.85 -8.93 -3.12
N THR A 66 -0.19 -9.69 -3.48
CA THR A 66 -1.58 -9.34 -3.16
C THR A 66 -1.82 -9.37 -1.65
N TYR A 67 -1.21 -10.34 -0.95
CA TYR A 67 -1.28 -10.43 0.50
C TYR A 67 -0.63 -9.20 1.16
N THR A 68 0.56 -8.75 0.72
CA THR A 68 1.19 -7.55 1.28
C THR A 68 0.38 -6.28 1.03
N ILE A 69 -0.16 -6.10 -0.19
CA ILE A 69 -0.89 -4.88 -0.54
C ILE A 69 -2.30 -4.83 0.05
N TRP A 70 -3.06 -5.93 -0.05
CA TRP A 70 -4.46 -5.96 0.35
C TRP A 70 -4.75 -6.76 1.61
N GLY A 71 -3.92 -7.75 1.93
CA GLY A 71 -4.15 -8.66 3.05
C GLY A 71 -4.70 -10.02 2.61
N ALA A 72 -5.12 -10.82 3.59
CA ALA A 72 -5.76 -12.10 3.31
C ALA A 72 -7.13 -11.89 2.65
N SER A 73 -7.46 -12.67 1.62
CA SER A 73 -8.70 -12.54 0.83
C SER A 73 -9.99 -12.76 1.64
N ASN A 74 -9.86 -13.42 2.79
CA ASN A 74 -10.93 -13.77 3.72
C ASN A 74 -10.86 -12.98 5.03
N ALA A 75 -9.93 -12.02 5.16
CA ALA A 75 -9.89 -11.15 6.32
C ALA A 75 -11.19 -10.36 6.34
N SER A 76 -12.07 -10.69 7.29
CA SER A 76 -13.25 -9.87 7.57
C SER A 76 -12.77 -8.48 8.01
N LEU A 77 -13.59 -7.44 7.83
CA LEU A 77 -13.25 -6.08 8.28
C LEU A 77 -12.87 -6.01 9.78
N GLU A 78 -13.24 -7.04 10.56
CA GLU A 78 -12.94 -7.20 11.98
C GLU A 78 -11.56 -7.83 12.27
N GLU A 79 -10.92 -8.49 11.31
CA GLU A 79 -9.58 -9.08 11.46
C GLU A 79 -8.48 -8.07 11.09
N CYS A 80 -8.29 -7.06 11.94
CA CYS A 80 -7.32 -5.99 11.74
C CYS A 80 -5.88 -6.48 11.51
N ASP A 81 -5.48 -7.63 12.06
CA ASP A 81 -4.09 -8.10 11.98
C ASP A 81 -3.69 -8.60 10.58
N GLN A 82 -4.66 -9.10 9.79
CA GLN A 82 -4.40 -9.64 8.46
C GLN A 82 -4.60 -8.63 7.33
N GLN A 83 -5.03 -7.41 7.66
CA GLN A 83 -5.15 -6.32 6.70
C GLN A 83 -3.78 -5.94 6.11
N GLY A 84 -3.73 -5.78 4.79
CA GLY A 84 -2.51 -5.39 4.08
C GLY A 84 -2.21 -3.89 4.17
N LEU A 85 -1.26 -3.45 3.37
CA LEU A 85 -0.75 -2.09 3.36
C LEU A 85 -1.82 -1.04 3.00
N THR A 86 -2.58 -1.25 1.93
CA THR A 86 -3.53 -0.26 1.41
C THR A 86 -4.65 0.11 2.41
N PRO A 87 -5.40 -0.84 3.02
CA PRO A 87 -6.43 -0.48 4.00
C PRO A 87 -5.85 0.26 5.20
N ARG A 88 -4.67 -0.15 5.70
CA ARG A 88 -3.98 0.52 6.82
C ARG A 88 -3.54 1.95 6.48
N VAL A 89 -2.98 2.15 5.28
CA VAL A 89 -2.60 3.49 4.78
C VAL A 89 -3.83 4.39 4.68
N CYS A 90 -4.93 3.89 4.13
CA CYS A 90 -6.16 4.67 4.02
C CYS A 90 -6.70 5.07 5.39
N GLN A 91 -6.77 4.11 6.33
CA GLN A 91 -7.20 4.38 7.70
C GLN A 91 -6.32 5.45 8.35
N ARG A 92 -4.99 5.26 8.33
CA ARG A 92 -4.05 6.19 8.95
C ARG A 92 -4.11 7.59 8.32
N LEU A 93 -4.29 7.67 7.01
CA LEU A 93 -4.43 8.94 6.31
C LEU A 93 -5.63 9.74 6.83
N PHE A 94 -6.79 9.10 6.97
CA PHE A 94 -7.99 9.78 7.48
C PHE A 94 -7.85 10.16 8.96
N GLU A 95 -7.25 9.30 9.79
CA GLU A 95 -6.93 9.64 11.18
C GLU A 95 -6.05 10.90 11.25
N ARG A 96 -4.98 10.95 10.45
CA ARG A 96 -4.06 12.09 10.41
C ARG A 96 -4.70 13.35 9.86
N ILE A 97 -5.61 13.26 8.89
CA ILE A 97 -6.39 14.40 8.41
C ILE A 97 -7.24 14.98 9.56
N ASN A 98 -7.93 14.13 10.32
CA ASN A 98 -8.74 14.58 11.45
C ASN A 98 -7.88 15.26 12.53
N GLU A 99 -6.74 14.66 12.88
CA GLU A 99 -5.77 15.25 13.82
C GLU A 99 -5.29 16.64 13.36
N GLU A 100 -5.01 16.81 12.06
CA GLU A 100 -4.58 18.11 11.51
C GLU A 100 -5.71 19.15 11.48
N GLN A 101 -6.96 18.72 11.24
CA GLN A 101 -8.12 19.60 11.29
C GLN A 101 -8.41 20.10 12.72
N GLU A 102 -8.25 19.24 13.72
CA GLU A 102 -8.38 19.62 15.13
C GLU A 102 -7.24 20.56 15.55
N ARG A 103 -6.01 20.27 15.13
CA ARG A 103 -4.83 21.08 15.47
C ARG A 103 -4.85 22.48 14.86
N HIS A 104 -5.39 22.61 13.65
CA HIS A 104 -5.50 23.89 12.91
C HIS A 104 -6.96 24.31 12.73
N ALA A 105 -7.76 24.19 13.80
CA ALA A 105 -9.17 24.58 13.79
C ALA A 105 -9.37 26.07 13.44
N ASP A 106 -8.35 26.91 13.66
CA ASP A 106 -8.30 28.32 13.29
C ASP A 106 -8.22 28.55 11.77
N LYS A 107 -7.67 27.61 11.01
CA LYS A 107 -7.38 27.78 9.56
C LYS A 107 -8.43 27.20 8.63
N GLN A 108 -9.49 26.58 9.17
CA GLN A 108 -10.58 25.93 8.40
C GLN A 108 -10.07 25.10 7.21
N LEU A 109 -9.14 24.16 7.46
CA LEU A 109 -8.59 23.32 6.41
C LEU A 109 -9.65 22.35 5.85
N VAL A 110 -9.86 22.41 4.53
CA VAL A 110 -10.76 21.52 3.79
C VAL A 110 -9.92 20.53 2.98
N TYR A 111 -10.06 19.25 3.30
CA TYR A 111 -9.38 18.16 2.60
C TYR A 111 -10.34 17.49 1.60
N MET A 112 -9.88 17.24 0.38
CA MET A 112 -10.62 16.48 -0.64
C MET A 112 -9.78 15.26 -1.05
N CYS A 113 -10.20 14.08 -0.61
CA CYS A 113 -9.61 12.82 -1.04
C CYS A 113 -10.35 12.29 -2.27
N ARG A 114 -9.62 11.95 -3.33
CA ARG A 114 -10.16 11.29 -4.52
C ARG A 114 -9.54 9.93 -4.69
N CYS A 115 -10.35 9.03 -5.24
CA CYS A 115 -9.94 7.66 -5.39
C CYS A 115 -10.26 7.06 -6.75
N SER A 116 -9.27 6.36 -7.31
CA SER A 116 -9.33 5.82 -8.68
C SER A 116 -8.78 4.40 -8.71
N PHE A 117 -9.55 3.41 -9.19
CA PHE A 117 -9.06 2.05 -9.41
C PHE A 117 -8.91 1.75 -10.89
N LEU A 118 -7.73 1.26 -11.27
CA LEU A 118 -7.50 0.74 -12.61
C LEU A 118 -7.03 -0.70 -12.51
N GLU A 119 -7.78 -1.59 -13.16
CA GLU A 119 -7.37 -2.97 -13.40
C GLU A 119 -7.01 -3.12 -14.87
N LYS A 120 -5.75 -3.45 -15.15
CA LYS A 120 -5.37 -3.89 -16.50
C LYS A 120 -5.57 -5.40 -16.61
N LEU A 121 -6.73 -5.79 -17.12
CA LEU A 121 -6.94 -7.09 -17.75
C LEU A 121 -6.55 -6.92 -19.25
N GLY A 122 -5.89 -7.92 -19.84
CA GLY A 122 -5.15 -7.79 -21.11
C GLY A 122 -5.89 -7.11 -22.29
N ALA A 123 -5.08 -6.56 -23.19
CA ALA A 123 -5.37 -6.06 -24.55
C ALA A 123 -6.81 -5.54 -24.84
N HIS A 124 -6.89 -4.21 -24.95
CA HIS A 124 -8.03 -3.35 -25.38
C HIS A 124 -8.98 -2.85 -24.27
N SER A 125 -9.03 -1.52 -24.21
CA SER A 125 -9.91 -0.63 -23.44
C SER A 125 -9.44 -0.26 -22.04
N ILE A 126 -8.88 0.96 -21.94
CA ILE A 126 -8.80 1.71 -20.68
C ILE A 126 -10.24 2.13 -20.35
N MET A 127 -10.84 1.56 -19.31
CA MET A 127 -12.14 2.00 -18.82
C MET A 127 -11.91 3.04 -17.73
N ASP A 128 -12.05 4.30 -18.11
CA ASP A 128 -12.02 5.44 -17.20
C ASP A 128 -13.38 5.56 -16.50
N TRP A 129 -13.44 5.22 -15.21
CA TRP A 129 -14.63 5.44 -14.38
C TRP A 129 -14.56 6.82 -13.73
N GLY A 130 -14.64 7.87 -14.56
CA GLY A 130 -14.73 9.25 -14.12
C GLY A 130 -16.17 9.71 -13.92
N SER A 131 -16.51 10.06 -12.67
CA SER A 131 -17.65 10.88 -12.19
C SER A 131 -18.81 10.11 -11.52
N ILE A 132 -18.93 10.27 -10.19
CA ILE A 132 -20.15 10.80 -9.52
C ILE A 132 -19.93 10.89 -8.00
N ILE A 133 -20.17 12.09 -7.44
CA ILE A 133 -20.50 12.32 -6.03
C ILE A 133 -22.01 12.50 -5.96
N ARG A 134 -22.76 11.58 -5.32
CA ARG A 134 -23.80 11.85 -4.30
C ARG A 134 -24.58 10.58 -3.91
N SER A 135 -24.71 10.42 -2.60
CA SER A 135 -25.83 9.85 -1.84
C SER A 135 -26.23 8.38 -2.03
N SER A 136 -26.19 7.71 -0.88
CA SER A 136 -26.98 6.55 -0.48
C SER A 136 -26.46 5.16 -0.85
N SER A 137 -26.06 4.47 0.22
CA SER A 137 -26.30 3.03 0.42
C SER A 137 -25.59 2.07 -0.52
N ARG A 138 -24.25 2.08 -0.48
CA ARG A 138 -23.43 0.86 -0.51
C ARG A 138 -21.99 1.26 -0.17
N TRP A 139 -21.53 0.73 0.96
CA TRP A 139 -20.12 0.67 1.32
C TRP A 139 -19.33 0.01 0.18
N TRP A 140 -17.99 0.09 0.19
CA TRP A 140 -17.03 -0.37 -0.84
C TRP A 140 -16.67 0.67 -1.93
N ARG A 141 -15.57 1.42 -1.71
CA ARG A 141 -14.44 1.65 -2.66
C ARG A 141 -13.63 2.89 -2.28
N ILE A 142 -12.41 2.66 -1.79
CA ILE A 142 -11.35 3.64 -1.49
C ILE A 142 -10.13 3.23 -2.31
N ILE A 143 -9.48 4.14 -3.03
CA ILE A 143 -8.12 3.99 -3.62
C ILE A 143 -7.37 5.31 -3.67
N LEU A 144 -6.32 5.44 -2.87
CA LEU A 144 -5.26 6.44 -3.04
C LEU A 144 -4.55 6.25 -4.40
N GLU A 145 -4.19 7.32 -5.13
CA GLU A 145 -3.53 7.21 -6.44
C GLU A 145 -2.29 6.30 -6.42
N MET A 146 -2.45 5.08 -6.94
CA MET A 146 -1.39 4.11 -7.22
C MET A 146 -1.22 4.03 -8.74
N LEU A 147 -0.21 4.72 -9.25
CA LEU A 147 0.12 4.74 -10.68
C LEU A 147 0.66 3.37 -11.10
N VAL A 148 -0.16 2.49 -11.68
CA VAL A 148 0.27 1.19 -12.20
C VAL A 148 0.98 1.37 -13.55
N MET A 149 2.31 1.30 -13.56
CA MET A 149 3.11 1.13 -14.77
C MET A 149 4.03 -0.08 -14.65
N ARG A 150 3.79 -1.11 -15.47
CA ARG A 150 4.80 -2.13 -15.81
C ARG A 150 4.39 -2.93 -17.05
N TRP A 151 5.27 -3.39 -17.93
CA TRP A 151 6.44 -2.86 -18.66
C TRP A 151 6.47 -3.71 -19.96
N ILE A 152 7.05 -3.20 -21.04
CA ILE A 152 7.41 -3.95 -22.26
C ILE A 152 8.76 -4.65 -22.02
N ILE A 153 8.99 -5.75 -22.75
CA ILE A 153 10.12 -6.70 -22.80
C ILE A 153 9.94 -7.90 -21.87
#